data_AF-A0A7W1F189-F1
#
_entry.id   AF-A0A7W1F189-F1
#
_cell.length_a   1.000
_cell.length_b   1.000
_cell.length_c   1.000
_cell.angle_alpha   90.00
_cell.angle_beta   90.00
_cell.angle_gamma   90.00
#
_symmetry.space_group_name_H-M   'P 1'
#
loop_
_entity.id
_entity.type
_entity.pdbx_description
1 polymer ?
#
loop_
_entity_poly.entity_id
_entity_poly.type
_entity_poly.pdbx_seq_one_letter_code
_entity_poly.pdbx_strand_id
1 'polypeptide(L)'
;FDPKDPTAWVGEGASWKLDLKAKTAQLRGVLGWTSASPMHWRWIRQEGRTYLLGMGMLNVLGLQNSDGTLKPVAAWAACHHFSYAHDWKPPTSFIEGYNATYQDKPFTSGAHGKPDHGPGVLWVDRDGDGAMQQAELEFSGATRFGGGSWGHDLADLTIRLAATIDGKPAVIALKPEGVDAKGVPRYPTLATALAAAVPLKDPPKFDYRSVHPPSSVTRSGDLVVLSDPMTCWAPDGQLRWRYANAWADVHGSHDAPLPVPGVIQGSLFVLGMAAVDAATDAFVINGNHGRFFALTSDGMYLDELFNDCRVAQTRDAMLIGGECFGGVFGRADDGTFYLQTGGDGFRVYRVRGLDRITRDQGTLAVTAKQLQAAQRRAERQQTEVVTSKSAKLPQLGKAPQLDASGNGWPQEQIAWSKQGGRYRVAVKAARDDANLYLRWEVADDPSPWVNNGKDWTLLFKSGDSVDLQLGGDPAADPRRTAPVPGDLRLLIAPMGADNVAVLYRHRVPGAKGTVFSSPWRSETVGEVKRLDAARIAVRKGGDSYVAEVAVPLADLGFSPRNGSTCRADFGVIYGDAEGTVNLLRNYWSNQVTGLVSDVPGEIMLQPALWGDLTMEAP
;
A
#
# COMPACT_ATOMS: atom_id res chain seq x y z
N PHE A 1 -24.37 9.36 17.97
CA PHE A 1 -25.16 9.67 19.18
C PHE A 1 -24.40 10.63 20.06
N ASP A 2 -25.09 11.30 20.98
CA ASP A 2 -24.45 12.13 22.00
C ASP A 2 -23.96 11.28 23.18
N PRO A 3 -22.65 11.24 23.48
CA PRO A 3 -22.14 10.52 24.65
C PRO A 3 -22.77 10.94 25.98
N LYS A 4 -23.21 12.20 26.11
CA LYS A 4 -23.86 12.74 27.32
C LYS A 4 -25.35 12.41 27.43
N ASP A 5 -25.97 12.11 26.30
CA ASP A 5 -27.38 11.72 26.20
C ASP A 5 -27.51 10.59 25.18
N PRO A 6 -27.37 9.31 25.59
CA PRO A 6 -27.40 8.17 24.68
C PRO A 6 -28.75 7.96 23.99
N THR A 7 -29.76 8.78 24.31
CA THR A 7 -31.02 8.82 23.58
C THR A 7 -31.07 9.90 22.50
N ALA A 8 -30.09 10.81 22.43
CA ALA A 8 -29.96 11.81 21.37
C ALA A 8 -29.05 11.32 20.24
N TRP A 9 -29.59 11.28 19.01
CA TRP A 9 -28.93 10.72 17.84
C TRP A 9 -29.03 11.67 16.64
N VAL A 10 -28.11 11.52 15.70
CA VAL A 10 -28.12 12.24 14.43
C VAL A 10 -28.04 11.22 13.30
N GLY A 11 -28.88 11.42 12.31
CA GLY A 11 -28.96 10.60 11.10
C GLY A 11 -29.89 11.27 10.09
N GLU A 12 -29.62 11.08 8.81
CA GLU A 12 -30.43 11.65 7.71
C GLU A 12 -30.58 13.19 7.80
N GLY A 13 -29.51 13.89 8.19
CA GLY A 13 -29.51 15.36 8.33
C GLY A 13 -30.43 15.88 9.45
N ALA A 14 -30.85 15.02 10.36
CA ALA A 14 -31.79 15.35 11.43
C ALA A 14 -31.34 14.85 12.80
N SER A 15 -31.85 15.52 13.83
CA SER A 15 -31.71 15.13 15.23
C SER A 15 -32.90 14.29 15.68
N TRP A 16 -32.63 13.24 16.44
CA TRP A 16 -33.61 12.25 16.88
C TRP A 16 -33.48 12.02 18.39
N LYS A 17 -34.61 11.78 19.05
CA LYS A 17 -34.66 11.23 20.41
C LYS A 17 -35.18 9.80 20.36
N LEU A 18 -34.43 8.86 20.87
CA LEU A 18 -34.76 7.44 20.90
C LEU A 18 -35.33 7.07 22.27
N ASP A 19 -36.40 6.28 22.27
CA ASP A 19 -36.79 5.48 23.42
C ASP A 19 -36.32 4.04 23.17
N LEU A 20 -35.17 3.69 23.75
CA LEU A 20 -34.56 2.37 23.57
C LEU A 20 -35.42 1.23 24.15
N LYS A 21 -36.27 1.53 25.15
CA LYS A 21 -37.15 0.53 25.79
C LYS A 21 -38.38 0.29 24.93
N ALA A 22 -39.02 1.37 24.47
CA ALA A 22 -40.18 1.30 23.58
C ALA A 22 -39.80 0.97 22.13
N LYS A 23 -38.51 1.06 21.78
CA LYS A 23 -37.97 0.93 20.41
C LYS A 23 -38.61 1.91 19.43
N THR A 24 -38.75 3.16 19.85
CA THR A 24 -39.29 4.25 19.04
C THR A 24 -38.26 5.36 18.87
N ALA A 25 -38.44 6.16 17.83
CA ALA A 25 -37.63 7.36 17.57
C ALA A 25 -38.55 8.55 17.29
N GLN A 26 -38.23 9.70 17.86
CA GLN A 26 -38.92 10.96 17.65
C GLN A 26 -37.99 11.94 16.95
N LEU A 27 -38.40 12.46 15.79
CA LEU A 27 -37.71 13.56 15.12
C LEU A 27 -37.77 14.79 16.03
N ARG A 28 -36.60 15.38 16.32
CA ARG A 28 -36.47 16.61 17.12
C ARG A 28 -36.36 17.85 16.25
N GLY A 29 -35.69 17.73 15.11
CA GLY A 29 -35.54 18.82 14.15
C GLY A 29 -34.54 18.47 13.07
N VAL A 30 -34.66 19.14 11.93
CA VAL A 30 -33.68 19.07 10.85
C VAL A 30 -32.51 19.97 11.22
N LEU A 31 -31.27 19.53 10.97
CA LEU A 31 -30.08 20.28 11.36
C LEU A 31 -29.90 21.60 10.58
N GLY A 32 -30.68 21.80 9.51
CA GLY A 32 -30.71 23.03 8.71
C GLY A 32 -29.62 23.13 7.64
N TRP A 33 -28.78 22.11 7.52
CA TRP A 33 -27.65 22.09 6.59
C TRP A 33 -27.92 21.09 5.45
N THR A 34 -27.90 21.60 4.21
CA THR A 34 -28.39 20.89 3.01
C THR A 34 -27.32 20.53 1.98
N SER A 35 -26.06 20.92 2.21
CA SER A 35 -24.99 20.68 1.25
C SER A 35 -24.01 19.63 1.78
N ALA A 36 -23.60 18.69 0.94
CA ALA A 36 -22.58 17.66 1.20
C ALA A 36 -22.97 16.39 1.97
N SER A 37 -24.25 16.14 2.25
CA SER A 37 -24.82 14.87 2.78
C SER A 37 -23.86 14.02 3.62
N PRO A 38 -23.39 14.52 4.78
CA PRO A 38 -22.50 13.77 5.65
C PRO A 38 -23.15 12.45 6.09
N MET A 39 -22.36 11.38 6.02
CA MET A 39 -22.82 10.00 6.27
C MET A 39 -22.59 9.57 7.73
N HIS A 40 -21.79 10.32 8.48
CA HIS A 40 -21.46 10.07 9.89
C HIS A 40 -21.30 11.40 10.64
N TRP A 41 -21.73 11.42 11.90
CA TRP A 41 -21.69 12.58 12.80
C TRP A 41 -21.01 12.28 14.15
N ARG A 42 -20.13 13.19 14.59
CA ARG A 42 -19.46 13.15 15.89
C ARG A 42 -19.75 14.42 16.70
N TRP A 43 -20.07 14.26 17.99
CA TRP A 43 -20.18 15.39 18.92
C TRP A 43 -18.82 15.78 19.47
N ILE A 44 -18.51 17.08 19.44
CA ILE A 44 -17.30 17.66 20.03
C ILE A 44 -17.72 18.80 20.97
N ARG A 45 -17.23 18.78 22.21
CA ARG A 45 -17.50 19.83 23.21
C ARG A 45 -16.21 20.43 23.70
N GLN A 46 -16.03 21.73 23.48
CA GLN A 46 -14.82 22.44 23.83
C GLN A 46 -15.16 23.91 24.09
N GLU A 47 -14.51 24.52 25.08
CA GLU A 47 -14.68 25.94 25.45
C GLU A 47 -16.16 26.35 25.67
N GLY A 48 -16.93 25.47 26.31
CA GLY A 48 -18.34 25.73 26.63
C GLY A 48 -19.30 25.65 25.44
N ARG A 49 -18.81 25.30 24.25
CA ARG A 49 -19.61 25.16 23.03
C ARG A 49 -19.74 23.71 22.62
N THR A 50 -20.76 23.46 21.82
CA THR A 50 -21.04 22.14 21.28
C THR A 50 -21.02 22.20 19.76
N TYR A 51 -20.26 21.29 19.17
CA TYR A 51 -20.10 21.14 17.73
C TYR A 51 -20.53 19.74 17.29
N LEU A 52 -20.97 19.65 16.05
CA LEU A 52 -21.10 18.41 15.32
C LEU A 52 -20.15 18.41 14.14
N LEU A 53 -19.30 17.39 14.08
CA LEU A 53 -18.48 17.08 12.92
C LEU A 53 -19.25 16.15 12.00
N GLY A 54 -19.63 16.63 10.83
CA GLY A 54 -20.14 15.82 9.73
C GLY A 54 -18.99 15.29 8.88
N MET A 55 -19.04 14.00 8.55
CA MET A 55 -17.99 13.28 7.81
C MET A 55 -18.54 12.58 6.58
N GLY A 56 -17.75 12.60 5.52
CA GLY A 56 -18.01 11.98 4.22
C GLY A 56 -16.97 12.49 3.22
N MET A 57 -17.39 12.70 1.96
CA MET A 57 -16.54 13.32 0.93
C MET A 57 -16.08 14.74 1.33
N LEU A 58 -16.90 15.43 2.14
CA LEU A 58 -16.57 16.70 2.76
C LEU A 58 -16.66 16.56 4.29
N ASN A 59 -15.61 16.97 4.99
CA ASN A 59 -15.67 17.20 6.41
C ASN A 59 -16.20 18.60 6.70
N VAL A 60 -17.15 18.73 7.60
CA VAL A 60 -17.66 20.03 8.06
C VAL A 60 -17.89 20.03 9.55
N LEU A 61 -17.41 21.09 10.19
CA LEU A 61 -17.67 21.39 11.58
C LEU A 61 -18.84 22.37 11.69
N GLY A 62 -19.93 21.93 12.30
CA GLY A 62 -21.10 22.77 12.59
C GLY A 62 -21.15 23.15 14.08
N LEU A 63 -21.27 24.44 14.38
CA LEU A 63 -21.61 24.94 15.70
C LEU A 63 -23.10 24.72 15.95
N GLN A 64 -23.45 24.11 17.09
CA GLN A 64 -24.83 23.90 17.46
C GLN A 64 -25.46 25.17 18.05
N ASN A 65 -26.55 25.61 17.44
CA ASN A 65 -27.40 26.69 17.95
C ASN A 65 -28.31 26.18 19.09
N SER A 66 -28.89 27.11 19.85
CA SER A 66 -29.80 26.80 20.96
C SER A 66 -31.08 26.06 20.53
N ASP A 67 -31.51 26.24 19.28
CA ASP A 67 -32.66 25.55 18.68
C ASP A 67 -32.30 24.15 18.11
N GLY A 68 -31.03 23.75 18.21
CA GLY A 68 -30.53 22.46 17.71
C GLY A 68 -30.10 22.46 16.25
N THR A 69 -30.27 23.55 15.51
CA THR A 69 -29.73 23.70 14.15
C THR A 69 -28.20 23.86 14.17
N LEU A 70 -27.58 23.64 13.01
CA LEU A 70 -26.13 23.80 12.85
C LEU A 70 -25.80 25.00 11.98
N LYS A 71 -24.88 25.82 12.49
CA LYS A 71 -24.17 26.84 11.72
C LYS A 71 -22.80 26.27 11.30
N PRO A 72 -22.51 26.09 10.01
CA PRO A 72 -21.18 25.65 9.59
C PRO A 72 -20.14 26.70 9.96
N VAL A 73 -19.00 26.27 10.50
CA VAL A 73 -17.90 27.16 10.93
C VAL A 73 -16.54 26.79 10.33
N ALA A 74 -16.39 25.57 9.83
CA ALA A 74 -15.23 25.16 9.05
C ALA A 74 -15.56 23.96 8.15
N ALA A 75 -14.88 23.83 7.03
CA ALA A 75 -15.00 22.71 6.12
C ALA A 75 -13.65 22.39 5.44
N TRP A 76 -13.35 21.12 5.20
CA TRP A 76 -12.12 20.73 4.50
C TRP A 76 -12.29 19.43 3.72
N ALA A 77 -11.60 19.35 2.58
CA ALA A 77 -11.52 18.17 1.73
C ALA A 77 -10.44 18.36 0.65
N ALA A 78 -10.19 17.32 -0.14
CA ALA A 78 -9.62 17.49 -1.48
C ALA A 78 -10.62 18.27 -2.36
N CYS A 79 -10.17 19.17 -3.23
CA CYS A 79 -11.01 19.95 -4.16
C CYS A 79 -11.92 19.05 -5.01
N HIS A 80 -11.44 17.87 -5.39
CA HIS A 80 -12.25 16.87 -6.08
C HIS A 80 -13.45 16.41 -5.24
N HIS A 81 -13.22 16.02 -3.98
CA HIS A 81 -14.28 15.54 -3.10
C HIS A 81 -15.19 16.66 -2.62
N PHE A 82 -14.65 17.87 -2.42
CA PHE A 82 -15.43 19.07 -2.17
C PHE A 82 -16.46 19.25 -3.29
N SER A 83 -16.01 19.30 -4.54
CA SER A 83 -16.91 19.42 -5.70
C SER A 83 -17.87 18.22 -5.82
N TYR A 84 -17.41 16.99 -5.58
CA TYR A 84 -18.26 15.80 -5.62
C TYR A 84 -19.39 15.88 -4.58
N ALA A 85 -19.09 16.29 -3.36
CA ALA A 85 -20.08 16.40 -2.28
C ALA A 85 -21.17 17.44 -2.60
N HIS A 86 -20.89 18.37 -3.51
CA HIS A 86 -21.85 19.34 -4.04
C HIS A 86 -22.45 18.92 -5.39
N ASP A 87 -22.46 17.63 -5.74
CA ASP A 87 -22.93 17.11 -7.03
C ASP A 87 -22.31 17.82 -8.23
N TRP A 88 -21.02 18.14 -8.11
CA TRP A 88 -20.24 18.90 -9.10
C TRP A 88 -20.71 20.34 -9.32
N LYS A 89 -21.51 20.89 -8.38
CA LYS A 89 -22.02 22.25 -8.35
C LYS A 89 -21.68 22.96 -7.03
N PRO A 90 -20.38 23.10 -6.67
CA PRO A 90 -19.98 23.81 -5.47
C PRO A 90 -20.36 25.30 -5.53
N PRO A 91 -20.33 26.03 -4.40
CA PRO A 91 -20.59 27.46 -4.35
C PRO A 91 -19.72 28.26 -5.33
N THR A 92 -20.26 29.36 -5.87
CA THR A 92 -19.53 30.24 -6.81
C THR A 92 -18.20 30.74 -6.23
N SER A 93 -18.17 31.07 -4.94
CA SER A 93 -16.97 31.48 -4.21
C SER A 93 -15.85 30.44 -4.25
N PHE A 94 -16.20 29.15 -4.17
CA PHE A 94 -15.24 28.06 -4.35
C PHE A 94 -14.69 28.03 -5.78
N ILE A 95 -15.56 28.13 -6.78
CA ILE A 95 -15.15 28.10 -8.20
C ILE A 95 -14.20 29.26 -8.51
N GLU A 96 -14.52 30.47 -8.04
CA GLU A 96 -13.69 31.67 -8.21
C GLU A 96 -12.34 31.53 -7.51
N GLY A 97 -12.32 31.06 -6.25
CA GLY A 97 -11.09 30.80 -5.50
C GLY A 97 -10.21 29.71 -6.14
N TYR A 98 -10.84 28.62 -6.60
CA TYR A 98 -10.16 27.54 -7.29
C TYR A 98 -9.54 28.03 -8.60
N ASN A 99 -10.30 28.73 -9.45
CA ASN A 99 -9.81 29.23 -10.74
C ASN A 99 -8.74 30.31 -10.59
N ALA A 100 -8.79 31.11 -9.52
CA ALA A 100 -7.72 32.06 -9.20
C ALA A 100 -6.41 31.35 -8.83
N THR A 101 -6.50 30.20 -8.15
CA THR A 101 -5.35 29.41 -7.67
C THR A 101 -4.77 28.51 -8.76
N TYR A 102 -5.62 27.83 -9.52
CA TYR A 102 -5.27 26.79 -10.50
C TYR A 102 -5.56 27.25 -11.93
N GLN A 103 -4.85 28.28 -12.37
CA GLN A 103 -5.11 28.97 -13.65
C GLN A 103 -4.87 28.08 -14.88
N ASP A 104 -4.02 27.06 -14.76
CA ASP A 104 -3.73 26.08 -15.81
C ASP A 104 -4.84 25.04 -16.01
N LYS A 105 -5.72 24.89 -15.01
CA LYS A 105 -6.79 23.88 -14.98
C LYS A 105 -8.08 24.44 -14.39
N PRO A 106 -8.73 25.41 -15.06
CA PRO A 106 -9.96 26.00 -14.54
C PRO A 106 -11.08 24.96 -14.45
N PHE A 107 -11.93 25.12 -13.45
CA PHE A 107 -13.12 24.33 -13.22
C PHE A 107 -14.38 25.14 -13.53
N THR A 108 -15.33 24.49 -14.19
CA THR A 108 -16.68 25.01 -14.46
C THR A 108 -17.70 24.05 -13.86
N SER A 109 -18.67 24.60 -13.13
CA SER A 109 -19.76 23.85 -12.50
C SER A 109 -20.45 22.90 -13.48
N GLY A 110 -20.65 21.64 -13.07
CA GLY A 110 -21.34 20.61 -13.85
C GLY A 110 -20.60 20.10 -15.11
N ALA A 111 -19.40 20.59 -15.42
CA ALA A 111 -18.67 20.21 -16.62
C ALA A 111 -17.87 18.90 -16.45
N HIS A 112 -17.58 18.25 -17.58
CA HIS A 112 -16.59 17.16 -17.65
C HIS A 112 -15.17 17.75 -17.58
N GLY A 113 -14.35 17.29 -16.62
CA GLY A 113 -13.02 17.87 -16.32
C GLY A 113 -12.92 18.35 -14.87
N LYS A 114 -13.19 17.44 -13.94
CA LYS A 114 -13.32 17.68 -12.49
C LYS A 114 -11.95 18.03 -11.88
N PRO A 115 -11.88 18.78 -10.76
CA PRO A 115 -10.62 19.04 -10.06
C PRO A 115 -9.84 17.74 -9.84
N ASP A 116 -8.52 17.83 -9.99
CA ASP A 116 -7.64 16.67 -9.82
C ASP A 116 -7.74 16.11 -8.39
N HIS A 117 -7.48 14.81 -8.26
CA HIS A 117 -7.27 14.21 -6.95
C HIS A 117 -5.95 14.72 -6.35
N GLY A 118 -6.03 15.31 -5.16
CA GLY A 118 -4.85 15.75 -4.42
C GLY A 118 -5.00 17.15 -3.84
N PRO A 119 -5.05 18.21 -4.66
CA PRO A 119 -5.21 19.58 -4.18
C PRO A 119 -6.40 19.67 -3.25
N GLY A 120 -6.23 20.35 -2.12
CA GLY A 120 -7.22 20.45 -1.07
C GLY A 120 -7.62 21.88 -0.77
N VAL A 121 -8.72 21.99 -0.03
CA VAL A 121 -9.36 23.23 0.36
C VAL A 121 -9.66 23.20 1.85
N LEU A 122 -9.47 24.35 2.49
CA LEU A 122 -9.92 24.66 3.84
C LEU A 122 -10.80 25.91 3.75
N TRP A 123 -12.00 25.83 4.28
CA TRP A 123 -12.84 26.99 4.57
C TRP A 123 -12.99 27.15 6.07
N VAL A 124 -12.94 28.39 6.55
CA VAL A 124 -13.21 28.77 7.95
C VAL A 124 -14.07 30.02 7.93
N ASP A 125 -15.19 30.01 8.65
CA ASP A 125 -16.15 31.12 8.78
C ASP A 125 -15.56 32.28 9.62
N ARG A 126 -14.51 32.93 9.12
CA ARG A 126 -13.72 33.94 9.85
C ARG A 126 -14.57 35.16 10.22
N ASP A 127 -15.53 35.54 9.38
CA ASP A 127 -16.42 36.67 9.67
C ASP A 127 -17.65 36.28 10.50
N GLY A 128 -17.94 34.98 10.60
CA GLY A 128 -19.01 34.46 11.44
C GLY A 128 -20.40 34.66 10.87
N ASP A 129 -20.58 34.79 9.57
CA ASP A 129 -21.89 34.83 8.90
C ASP A 129 -22.41 33.44 8.49
N GLY A 130 -21.53 32.42 8.46
CA GLY A 130 -21.86 31.05 8.07
C GLY A 130 -22.01 30.83 6.57
N ALA A 131 -21.65 31.82 5.75
CA ALA A 131 -21.67 31.76 4.29
C ALA A 131 -20.25 31.50 3.76
N MET A 132 -20.12 30.62 2.77
CA MET A 132 -18.81 30.35 2.17
C MET A 132 -18.39 31.48 1.23
N GLN A 133 -17.43 32.28 1.66
CA GLN A 133 -16.90 33.41 0.89
C GLN A 133 -15.50 33.12 0.32
N GLN A 134 -15.15 33.74 -0.81
CA GLN A 134 -13.85 33.51 -1.46
C GLN A 134 -12.66 33.87 -0.56
N ALA A 135 -12.79 34.94 0.24
CA ALA A 135 -11.74 35.41 1.14
C ALA A 135 -11.45 34.47 2.33
N GLU A 136 -12.33 33.50 2.57
CA GLU A 136 -12.25 32.53 3.66
C GLU A 136 -11.79 31.15 3.20
N LEU A 137 -11.59 30.99 1.89
CA LEU A 137 -11.15 29.76 1.26
C LEU A 137 -9.64 29.78 1.05
N GLU A 138 -8.98 28.75 1.55
CA GLU A 138 -7.56 28.53 1.39
C GLU A 138 -7.31 27.21 0.66
N PHE A 139 -6.42 27.24 -0.34
CA PHE A 139 -6.11 26.08 -1.19
C PHE A 139 -4.68 25.62 -0.98
N SER A 140 -4.44 24.31 -1.04
CA SER A 140 -3.13 23.71 -0.72
C SER A 140 -2.09 23.81 -1.85
N GLY A 141 -2.44 24.44 -2.97
CA GLY A 141 -1.60 24.44 -4.17
C GLY A 141 -1.36 23.02 -4.69
N ALA A 142 -0.11 22.65 -4.93
CA ALA A 142 0.28 21.31 -5.38
C ALA A 142 0.29 20.24 -4.28
N THR A 143 0.20 20.65 -3.00
CA THR A 143 0.18 19.71 -1.87
C THR A 143 -1.09 18.89 -1.89
N ARG A 144 -0.97 17.58 -1.65
CA ARG A 144 -2.13 16.72 -1.44
C ARG A 144 -2.65 16.86 -0.02
N PHE A 145 -3.89 17.30 0.14
CA PHE A 145 -4.49 17.65 1.44
C PHE A 145 -5.97 17.23 1.52
N GLY A 146 -6.39 16.73 2.68
CA GLY A 146 -7.80 16.49 2.99
C GLY A 146 -8.48 15.43 2.11
N GLY A 147 -7.71 14.52 1.51
CA GLY A 147 -8.28 13.42 0.74
C GLY A 147 -8.88 12.36 1.67
N GLY A 148 -10.10 11.90 1.39
CA GLY A 148 -10.83 11.01 2.30
C GLY A 148 -12.28 10.82 1.85
N SER A 149 -12.59 9.83 1.02
CA SER A 149 -13.98 9.65 0.53
C SER A 149 -14.98 9.37 1.66
N TRP A 150 -14.49 8.81 2.77
CA TRP A 150 -15.29 8.43 3.94
C TRP A 150 -14.98 9.30 5.18
N GLY A 151 -14.28 10.42 4.98
CA GLY A 151 -14.06 11.47 5.97
C GLY A 151 -12.94 11.25 6.98
N HIS A 152 -12.68 12.30 7.76
CA HIS A 152 -11.66 12.33 8.80
C HIS A 152 -12.27 12.64 10.17
N ASP A 153 -12.19 11.69 11.10
CA ASP A 153 -12.70 11.85 12.46
C ASP A 153 -11.71 12.61 13.35
N LEU A 154 -12.23 13.37 14.31
CA LEU A 154 -11.46 14.21 15.21
C LEU A 154 -11.72 13.84 16.68
N ALA A 155 -10.66 13.83 17.48
CA ALA A 155 -10.78 13.70 18.94
C ALA A 155 -11.19 15.01 19.62
N ASP A 156 -10.77 16.14 19.07
CA ASP A 156 -10.94 17.51 19.57
C ASP A 156 -11.10 18.49 18.39
N LEU A 157 -11.11 19.80 18.65
CA LEU A 157 -11.16 20.81 17.58
C LEU A 157 -9.85 20.91 16.77
N THR A 158 -8.85 20.05 16.95
CA THR A 158 -7.63 20.09 16.13
C THR A 158 -7.79 19.21 14.90
N ILE A 159 -7.70 19.80 13.71
CA ILE A 159 -7.73 19.04 12.45
C ILE A 159 -6.37 18.39 12.25
N ARG A 160 -6.29 17.05 12.30
CA ARG A 160 -5.06 16.28 12.03
C ARG A 160 -5.26 15.40 10.81
N LEU A 161 -4.39 15.53 9.82
CA LEU A 161 -4.53 14.87 8.52
C LEU A 161 -3.19 14.39 8.01
N ALA A 162 -3.21 13.32 7.21
CA ALA A 162 -2.08 12.96 6.36
C ALA A 162 -2.05 13.87 5.12
N ALA A 163 -0.85 14.14 4.61
CA ALA A 163 -0.65 14.93 3.40
C ALA A 163 0.58 14.47 2.62
N THR A 164 0.68 14.91 1.37
CA THR A 164 1.89 14.76 0.54
C THR A 164 2.37 16.12 0.09
N ILE A 165 3.52 16.55 0.61
CA ILE A 165 4.17 17.83 0.32
C ILE A 165 5.44 17.52 -0.48
N ASP A 166 5.54 18.04 -1.69
CA ASP A 166 6.68 17.79 -2.61
C ASP A 166 7.00 16.29 -2.78
N GLY A 167 5.96 15.48 -2.92
CA GLY A 167 6.06 14.02 -3.06
C GLY A 167 6.41 13.27 -1.77
N LYS A 168 6.59 13.95 -0.64
CA LYS A 168 6.94 13.36 0.66
C LYS A 168 5.73 13.32 1.59
N PRO A 169 5.49 12.20 2.28
CA PRO A 169 4.36 12.10 3.18
C PRO A 169 4.61 12.77 4.53
N ALA A 170 3.58 13.43 5.04
CA ALA A 170 3.64 14.19 6.29
C ALA A 170 2.30 14.12 7.05
N VAL A 171 2.33 14.50 8.32
CA VAL A 171 1.14 14.81 9.12
C VAL A 171 1.06 16.32 9.29
N ILE A 172 -0.14 16.86 9.09
CA ILE A 172 -0.47 18.26 9.36
C ILE A 172 -1.38 18.32 10.57
N ALA A 173 -1.20 19.35 11.40
CA ALA A 173 -2.10 19.68 12.49
C ALA A 173 -2.51 21.16 12.42
N LEU A 174 -3.81 21.42 12.28
CA LEU A 174 -4.39 22.75 12.44
C LEU A 174 -5.03 22.82 13.83
N LYS A 175 -4.22 23.21 14.81
CA LYS A 175 -4.69 23.42 16.19
C LYS A 175 -5.24 24.84 16.30
N PRO A 176 -6.52 25.04 16.69
CA PRO A 176 -7.05 26.37 16.84
C PRO A 176 -6.44 27.07 18.06
N GLU A 177 -6.14 28.36 17.92
CA GLU A 177 -5.72 29.23 19.02
C GLU A 177 -6.95 29.69 19.82
N GLY A 178 -7.71 28.73 20.33
CA GLY A 178 -8.99 28.94 21.01
C GLY A 178 -10.15 29.22 20.07
N VAL A 179 -11.33 29.47 20.65
CA VAL A 179 -12.55 29.80 19.93
C VAL A 179 -12.88 31.29 20.08
N ASP A 180 -13.36 31.93 19.02
CA ASP A 180 -13.76 33.34 19.07
C ASP A 180 -15.15 33.56 19.73
N ALA A 181 -15.59 34.82 19.81
CA ALA A 181 -16.88 35.17 20.40
C ALA A 181 -18.07 34.61 19.57
N LYS A 182 -17.89 34.42 18.26
CA LYS A 182 -18.92 33.92 17.34
C LYS A 182 -18.99 32.38 17.33
N GLY A 183 -17.99 31.70 17.89
CA GLY A 183 -17.91 30.25 18.00
C GLY A 183 -17.09 29.56 16.94
N VAL A 184 -16.30 30.35 16.21
CA VAL A 184 -15.44 29.88 15.13
C VAL A 184 -14.08 29.54 15.76
N PRO A 185 -13.58 28.31 15.60
CA PRO A 185 -12.23 27.97 16.05
C PRO A 185 -11.20 28.78 15.25
N ARG A 186 -10.26 29.45 15.94
CA ARG A 186 -9.22 30.26 15.31
C ARG A 186 -8.10 29.39 14.77
N TYR A 187 -8.35 28.71 13.65
CA TYR A 187 -7.32 27.91 12.98
C TYR A 187 -6.21 28.79 12.38
N PRO A 188 -4.95 28.31 12.37
CA PRO A 188 -3.90 28.92 11.56
C PRO A 188 -4.29 28.86 10.07
N THR A 189 -3.63 29.67 9.25
CA THR A 189 -3.78 29.55 7.79
C THR A 189 -3.30 28.18 7.32
N LEU A 190 -3.86 27.70 6.22
CA LEU A 190 -3.43 26.46 5.59
C LEU A 190 -1.95 26.53 5.22
N ALA A 191 -1.48 27.68 4.71
CA ALA A 191 -0.07 27.88 4.40
C ALA A 191 0.84 27.72 5.63
N THR A 192 0.46 28.30 6.78
CA THR A 192 1.21 28.12 8.04
C THR A 192 1.20 26.66 8.50
N ALA A 193 0.06 25.98 8.41
CA ALA A 193 -0.05 24.58 8.79
C ALA A 193 0.79 23.66 7.87
N LEU A 194 0.82 23.94 6.56
CA LEU A 194 1.65 23.22 5.59
C LEU A 194 3.15 23.42 5.85
N ALA A 195 3.56 24.65 6.17
CA ALA A 195 4.95 24.95 6.51
C ALA A 195 5.40 24.25 7.82
N ALA A 196 4.46 23.99 8.73
CA ALA A 196 4.69 23.28 9.99
C ALA A 196 4.46 21.76 9.92
N ALA A 197 4.21 21.21 8.72
CA ALA A 197 3.93 19.79 8.55
C ALA A 197 5.11 18.92 9.02
N VAL A 198 4.80 17.80 9.65
CA VAL A 198 5.80 16.88 10.21
C VAL A 198 5.98 15.70 9.26
N PRO A 199 7.18 15.50 8.68
CA PRO A 199 7.45 14.36 7.79
C PRO A 199 7.25 13.02 8.49
N LEU A 200 6.66 12.05 7.78
CA LEU A 200 6.55 10.68 8.28
C LEU A 200 7.90 9.96 8.18
N LYS A 201 8.28 9.26 9.25
CA LYS A 201 9.53 8.50 9.35
C LYS A 201 9.31 7.06 8.87
N ASP A 202 10.13 6.62 7.93
CA ASP A 202 10.08 5.28 7.31
C ASP A 202 8.66 4.85 6.91
N PRO A 203 7.94 5.65 6.10
CA PRO A 203 6.61 5.28 5.65
C PRO A 203 6.66 3.96 4.85
N PRO A 204 5.65 3.07 4.98
CA PRO A 204 5.45 2.04 3.96
C PRO A 204 5.22 2.72 2.61
N LYS A 205 5.18 1.98 1.49
CA LYS A 205 4.92 2.58 0.17
C LYS A 205 3.69 3.50 0.26
N PHE A 206 3.95 4.80 0.21
CA PHE A 206 2.96 5.83 0.48
C PHE A 206 2.60 6.48 -0.85
N ASP A 207 1.79 5.78 -1.64
CA ASP A 207 1.36 6.28 -2.95
C ASP A 207 0.09 7.15 -2.84
N TYR A 208 -0.50 7.53 -3.98
CA TYR A 208 -1.71 8.34 -3.99
C TYR A 208 -2.88 7.71 -3.21
N ARG A 209 -2.92 6.38 -3.07
CA ARG A 209 -3.93 5.69 -2.26
C ARG A 209 -3.65 5.80 -0.75
N SER A 210 -2.55 6.44 -0.33
CA SER A 210 -2.13 6.53 1.07
C SER A 210 -2.45 7.87 1.76
N VAL A 211 -2.77 8.94 1.00
CA VAL A 211 -3.29 10.23 1.54
C VAL A 211 -4.77 10.49 1.29
N HIS A 212 -5.41 9.67 0.46
CA HIS A 212 -6.85 9.62 0.26
C HIS A 212 -7.64 8.75 1.26
N PRO A 213 -7.04 7.90 2.11
CA PRO A 213 -7.84 7.12 3.03
C PRO A 213 -8.47 7.98 4.13
N PRO A 214 -9.64 7.54 4.61
CA PRO A 214 -10.21 8.02 5.86
C PRO A 214 -9.24 7.85 7.02
N SER A 215 -9.40 8.72 8.02
CA SER A 215 -8.58 8.70 9.21
C SER A 215 -9.39 8.98 10.46
N SER A 216 -8.82 8.64 11.61
CA SER A 216 -9.33 9.04 12.92
C SER A 216 -8.16 9.34 13.84
N VAL A 217 -8.42 10.11 14.89
CA VAL A 217 -7.40 10.59 15.82
C VAL A 217 -7.69 10.01 17.20
N THR A 218 -6.69 9.40 17.78
CA THR A 218 -6.76 8.88 19.15
C THR A 218 -6.77 10.00 20.19
N ARG A 219 -7.15 9.71 21.43
CA ARG A 219 -7.07 10.70 22.53
C ARG A 219 -5.67 11.25 22.78
N SER A 220 -4.62 10.49 22.44
CA SER A 220 -3.21 10.95 22.54
C SER A 220 -2.76 11.79 21.34
N GLY A 221 -3.60 11.94 20.31
CA GLY A 221 -3.30 12.69 19.10
C GLY A 221 -2.63 11.86 18.00
N ASP A 222 -2.43 10.56 18.20
CA ASP A 222 -1.92 9.67 17.16
C ASP A 222 -2.98 9.52 16.04
N LEU A 223 -2.54 9.60 14.79
CA LEU A 223 -3.36 9.56 13.58
C LEU A 223 -3.42 8.14 13.02
N VAL A 224 -4.60 7.53 13.04
CA VAL A 224 -4.87 6.25 12.36
C VAL A 224 -5.36 6.53 10.95
N VAL A 225 -4.72 5.95 9.94
CA VAL A 225 -5.03 6.12 8.52
C VAL A 225 -5.37 4.76 7.91
N LEU A 226 -6.53 4.62 7.28
CA LEU A 226 -7.00 3.38 6.63
C LEU A 226 -6.29 3.09 5.29
N SER A 227 -4.99 3.36 5.22
CA SER A 227 -4.12 3.06 4.07
C SER A 227 -3.95 1.55 3.85
N ASP A 228 -3.18 1.16 2.83
CA ASP A 228 -2.69 -0.21 2.66
C ASP A 228 -1.15 -0.25 2.72
N PRO A 229 -0.54 -0.79 3.81
CA PRO A 229 -1.21 -1.26 5.03
C PRO A 229 -1.85 -0.11 5.81
N MET A 230 -2.82 -0.41 6.69
CA MET A 230 -3.37 0.57 7.62
C MET A 230 -2.26 1.00 8.58
N THR A 231 -2.18 2.27 8.92
CA THR A 231 -1.07 2.82 9.71
C THR A 231 -1.55 3.68 10.88
N CYS A 232 -0.70 3.80 11.90
CA CYS A 232 -0.86 4.77 12.96
C CYS A 232 0.43 5.56 13.17
N TRP A 233 0.28 6.88 13.23
CA TRP A 233 1.37 7.84 13.29
C TRP A 233 1.27 8.72 14.52
N ALA A 234 2.35 8.82 15.27
CA ALA A 234 2.46 9.82 16.32
C ALA A 234 2.50 11.24 15.72
N PRO A 235 2.12 12.29 16.48
CA PRO A 235 2.21 13.68 16.03
C PRO A 235 3.61 14.12 15.57
N ASP A 236 4.66 13.44 16.01
CA ASP A 236 6.06 13.72 15.63
C ASP A 236 6.53 12.94 14.39
N GLY A 237 5.60 12.30 13.67
CA GLY A 237 5.84 11.53 12.46
C GLY A 237 6.39 10.12 12.67
N GLN A 238 6.53 9.65 13.93
CA GLN A 238 6.94 8.27 14.19
C GLN A 238 5.82 7.28 13.89
N LEU A 239 6.16 6.20 13.21
CA LEU A 239 5.28 5.06 13.01
C LEU A 239 5.05 4.33 14.34
N ARG A 240 3.79 4.17 14.75
CA ARG A 240 3.41 3.35 15.91
C ARG A 240 3.25 1.89 15.53
N TRP A 241 2.44 1.64 14.51
CA TRP A 241 2.11 0.30 14.07
C TRP A 241 1.57 0.30 12.63
N ARG A 242 1.56 -0.89 12.02
CA ARG A 242 0.93 -1.17 10.72
C ARG A 242 0.03 -2.41 10.85
N TYR A 243 -1.06 -2.44 10.11
CA TYR A 243 -1.96 -3.60 10.03
C TYR A 243 -2.34 -3.88 8.57
N ALA A 244 -2.45 -5.14 8.17
CA ALA A 244 -2.76 -5.50 6.78
C ALA A 244 -4.17 -5.03 6.38
N ASN A 245 -4.28 -4.34 5.23
CA ASN A 245 -5.54 -3.77 4.75
C ASN A 245 -5.64 -3.78 3.21
N ALA A 246 -5.32 -4.93 2.60
CA ALA A 246 -5.07 -5.07 1.16
C ALA A 246 -6.27 -4.77 0.24
N TRP A 247 -7.49 -4.73 0.79
CA TRP A 247 -8.73 -4.54 0.04
C TRP A 247 -9.52 -3.34 0.55
N ALA A 248 -8.84 -2.25 0.88
CA ALA A 248 -9.48 -1.03 1.35
C ALA A 248 -10.45 -0.44 0.30
N ASP A 249 -11.46 0.29 0.78
CA ASP A 249 -12.46 0.98 -0.03
C ASP A 249 -13.43 0.05 -0.80
N VAL A 250 -14.47 0.63 -1.40
CA VAL A 250 -15.49 -0.07 -2.22
C VAL A 250 -14.82 -0.83 -3.34
N HIS A 251 -14.00 -0.15 -4.14
CA HIS A 251 -13.36 -0.76 -5.31
C HIS A 251 -12.37 -1.86 -4.95
N GLY A 252 -11.56 -1.67 -3.90
CA GLY A 252 -10.63 -2.71 -3.45
C GLY A 252 -11.34 -3.95 -2.92
N SER A 253 -12.54 -3.79 -2.37
CA SER A 253 -13.34 -4.91 -1.85
C SER A 253 -13.84 -5.87 -2.93
N HIS A 254 -14.00 -5.43 -4.19
CA HIS A 254 -14.49 -6.29 -5.27
C HIS A 254 -13.53 -7.45 -5.59
N ASP A 255 -12.23 -7.22 -5.37
CA ASP A 255 -11.18 -8.24 -5.55
C ASP A 255 -10.90 -9.02 -4.24
N ALA A 256 -11.64 -8.76 -3.17
CA ALA A 256 -11.44 -9.42 -1.89
C ALA A 256 -11.94 -10.87 -1.90
N PRO A 257 -11.20 -11.83 -1.34
CA PRO A 257 -11.68 -13.20 -1.20
C PRO A 257 -12.91 -13.25 -0.28
N LEU A 258 -13.56 -14.42 -0.22
CA LEU A 258 -14.57 -14.71 0.79
C LEU A 258 -14.03 -14.43 2.21
N PRO A 259 -14.90 -14.08 3.17
CA PRO A 259 -14.48 -13.58 4.47
C PRO A 259 -13.63 -14.61 5.22
N VAL A 260 -12.54 -14.12 5.83
CA VAL A 260 -11.68 -14.88 6.73
C VAL A 260 -11.61 -14.14 8.08
N PRO A 261 -11.73 -14.84 9.22
CA PRO A 261 -11.58 -14.23 10.53
C PRO A 261 -10.24 -13.49 10.70
N GLY A 262 -10.26 -12.30 11.29
CA GLY A 262 -9.07 -11.47 11.49
C GLY A 262 -8.56 -10.72 10.26
N VAL A 263 -9.15 -10.95 9.08
CA VAL A 263 -8.79 -10.26 7.83
C VAL A 263 -9.78 -9.12 7.57
N ILE A 264 -9.26 -7.89 7.58
CA ILE A 264 -10.01 -6.68 7.24
C ILE A 264 -10.18 -6.60 5.73
N GLN A 265 -11.40 -6.35 5.28
CA GLN A 265 -11.76 -6.28 3.87
C GLN A 265 -12.77 -5.15 3.63
N GLY A 266 -12.58 -4.39 2.56
CA GLY A 266 -13.45 -3.30 2.16
C GLY A 266 -13.56 -2.20 3.20
N SER A 267 -12.48 -1.87 3.92
CA SER A 267 -12.52 -0.84 4.98
C SER A 267 -13.02 0.49 4.42
N LEU A 268 -14.14 0.99 4.93
CA LEU A 268 -14.75 2.25 4.51
C LEU A 268 -14.50 3.35 5.55
N PHE A 269 -15.22 3.36 6.66
CA PHE A 269 -15.18 4.43 7.67
C PHE A 269 -14.53 3.94 8.97
N VAL A 270 -13.85 4.85 9.67
CA VAL A 270 -13.69 4.70 11.13
C VAL A 270 -14.93 5.30 11.78
N LEU A 271 -15.74 4.47 12.44
CA LEU A 271 -17.03 4.89 13.01
C LEU A 271 -16.90 5.66 14.32
N GLY A 272 -15.70 5.72 14.89
CA GLY A 272 -15.38 6.47 16.09
C GLY A 272 -14.43 5.70 17.00
N MET A 273 -13.92 6.42 18.00
CA MET A 273 -13.03 5.87 19.03
C MET A 273 -13.67 6.00 20.42
N ALA A 274 -13.51 4.97 21.24
CA ALA A 274 -14.09 4.88 22.57
C ALA A 274 -13.12 4.26 23.58
N ALA A 275 -12.88 4.95 24.69
CA ALA A 275 -11.97 4.49 25.73
C ALA A 275 -12.35 3.12 26.28
N VAL A 276 -11.40 2.18 26.25
CA VAL A 276 -11.48 0.88 26.94
C VAL A 276 -10.65 0.87 28.21
N ASP A 277 -9.59 1.67 28.26
CA ASP A 277 -8.80 1.95 29.46
C ASP A 277 -8.25 3.40 29.44
N ALA A 278 -7.33 3.71 30.35
CA ALA A 278 -6.75 5.05 30.49
C ALA A 278 -5.92 5.48 29.26
N ALA A 279 -5.30 4.53 28.54
CA ALA A 279 -4.34 4.79 27.48
C ALA A 279 -4.84 4.39 26.08
N THR A 280 -5.95 3.66 25.98
CA THR A 280 -6.36 3.03 24.72
C THR A 280 -7.84 3.12 24.48
N ASP A 281 -8.14 3.25 23.19
CA ASP A 281 -9.48 3.27 22.65
C ASP A 281 -9.72 1.99 21.85
N ALA A 282 -10.93 1.46 21.90
CA ALA A 282 -11.43 0.62 20.83
C ALA A 282 -11.99 1.51 19.72
N PHE A 283 -11.82 1.10 18.48
CA PHE A 283 -12.45 1.73 17.33
C PHE A 283 -13.04 0.66 16.41
N VAL A 284 -14.07 1.06 15.67
CA VAL A 284 -14.79 0.16 14.76
C VAL A 284 -14.66 0.68 13.34
N ILE A 285 -14.34 -0.22 12.41
CA ILE A 285 -14.33 0.02 10.97
C ILE A 285 -15.51 -0.72 10.35
N ASN A 286 -16.30 -0.11 9.47
CA ASN A 286 -17.23 -0.87 8.62
C ASN A 286 -16.55 -1.34 7.33
N GLY A 287 -16.91 -2.54 6.91
CA GLY A 287 -16.49 -3.15 5.64
C GLY A 287 -17.58 -3.07 4.59
N ASN A 288 -17.20 -2.90 3.33
CA ASN A 288 -18.13 -2.75 2.20
C ASN A 288 -19.14 -3.90 2.08
N HIS A 289 -18.78 -5.13 2.48
CA HIS A 289 -19.68 -6.29 2.41
C HIS A 289 -20.42 -6.59 3.72
N GLY A 290 -20.51 -5.62 4.64
CA GLY A 290 -21.38 -5.69 5.81
C GLY A 290 -20.74 -6.20 7.11
N ARG A 291 -19.52 -6.77 7.05
CA ARG A 291 -18.70 -7.07 8.25
C ARG A 291 -18.10 -5.78 8.80
N PHE A 292 -18.12 -5.63 10.11
CA PHE A 292 -17.45 -4.54 10.83
C PHE A 292 -16.31 -5.12 11.65
N PHE A 293 -15.25 -4.36 11.86
CA PHE A 293 -14.01 -4.82 12.50
C PHE A 293 -13.71 -3.94 13.71
N ALA A 294 -13.49 -4.54 14.87
CA ALA A 294 -13.11 -3.86 16.09
C ALA A 294 -11.60 -4.03 16.34
N LEU A 295 -10.92 -2.92 16.60
CA LEU A 295 -9.49 -2.89 16.88
C LEU A 295 -9.20 -1.94 18.05
N THR A 296 -8.04 -2.09 18.68
CA THR A 296 -7.51 -1.11 19.63
C THR A 296 -6.66 -0.05 18.94
N SER A 297 -6.63 1.16 19.51
CA SER A 297 -5.84 2.29 19.01
C SER A 297 -4.33 2.05 19.01
N ASP A 298 -3.84 1.05 19.75
CA ASP A 298 -2.45 0.58 19.76
C ASP A 298 -2.18 -0.59 18.80
N GLY A 299 -3.14 -0.94 17.94
CA GLY A 299 -2.91 -1.77 16.76
C GLY A 299 -3.26 -3.25 16.91
N MET A 300 -4.04 -3.64 17.91
CA MET A 300 -4.48 -5.03 18.10
C MET A 300 -5.88 -5.25 17.52
N TYR A 301 -6.05 -6.35 16.78
CA TYR A 301 -7.38 -6.81 16.35
C TYR A 301 -8.13 -7.40 17.54
N LEU A 302 -9.38 -7.00 17.71
CA LEU A 302 -10.25 -7.49 18.79
C LEU A 302 -11.22 -8.55 18.27
N ASP A 303 -12.09 -8.17 17.35
CA ASP A 303 -13.15 -9.04 16.84
C ASP A 303 -13.79 -8.48 15.56
N GLU A 304 -14.72 -9.26 14.99
CA GLU A 304 -15.64 -8.83 13.94
C GLU A 304 -17.09 -8.81 14.41
N LEU A 305 -17.88 -7.94 13.78
CA LEU A 305 -19.32 -7.83 13.99
C LEU A 305 -20.02 -8.05 12.65
N PHE A 306 -21.20 -8.68 12.69
CA PHE A 306 -22.09 -8.90 11.54
C PHE A 306 -21.58 -9.88 10.48
N ASN A 307 -22.50 -10.31 9.61
CA ASN A 307 -22.23 -11.28 8.56
C ASN A 307 -21.82 -10.57 7.26
N ASP A 308 -20.92 -11.21 6.52
CA ASP A 308 -20.62 -10.80 5.14
C ASP A 308 -21.81 -11.16 4.24
N CYS A 309 -22.29 -10.19 3.46
CA CYS A 309 -23.48 -10.35 2.62
C CYS A 309 -23.32 -11.41 1.51
N ARG A 310 -22.09 -11.78 1.16
CA ARG A 310 -21.79 -12.79 0.11
C ARG A 310 -21.98 -14.22 0.59
N VAL A 311 -21.97 -14.45 1.91
CA VAL A 311 -22.11 -15.80 2.52
C VAL A 311 -23.27 -15.89 3.51
N ALA A 312 -23.88 -14.77 3.87
CA ALA A 312 -25.04 -14.75 4.74
C ALA A 312 -26.20 -15.56 4.15
N GLN A 313 -26.74 -16.50 4.92
CA GLN A 313 -27.85 -17.35 4.51
C GLN A 313 -29.21 -16.79 4.95
N THR A 314 -29.22 -15.88 5.93
CA THR A 314 -30.42 -15.31 6.55
C THR A 314 -30.41 -13.79 6.46
N ARG A 315 -31.59 -13.22 6.18
CA ARG A 315 -31.83 -11.78 6.27
C ARG A 315 -32.31 -11.43 7.69
N ASP A 316 -31.38 -11.42 8.64
CA ASP A 316 -31.67 -11.09 10.04
C ASP A 316 -30.95 -9.80 10.49
N ALA A 317 -30.98 -9.51 11.80
CA ALA A 317 -30.32 -8.34 12.36
C ALA A 317 -28.81 -8.32 12.09
N MET A 318 -28.18 -9.49 11.91
CA MET A 318 -26.76 -9.62 11.67
C MET A 318 -26.36 -9.41 10.20
N LEU A 319 -27.32 -9.31 9.28
CA LEU A 319 -27.07 -8.92 7.90
C LEU A 319 -27.28 -7.41 7.73
N ILE A 320 -26.19 -6.65 7.64
CA ILE A 320 -26.23 -5.22 7.34
C ILE A 320 -26.41 -5.00 5.83
N GLY A 321 -25.68 -5.74 5.00
CA GLY A 321 -25.72 -5.65 3.53
C GLY A 321 -24.40 -5.15 2.94
N GLY A 322 -24.37 -5.03 1.60
CA GLY A 322 -23.28 -4.35 0.90
C GLY A 322 -23.41 -2.83 0.98
N GLU A 323 -22.33 -2.10 0.75
CA GLU A 323 -22.30 -0.64 0.66
C GLU A 323 -22.97 0.06 1.87
N CYS A 324 -22.71 -0.46 3.07
CA CYS A 324 -23.29 0.04 4.32
C CYS A 324 -22.65 1.36 4.77
N PHE A 325 -22.81 2.42 3.97
CA PHE A 325 -22.16 3.72 4.14
C PHE A 325 -22.62 4.44 5.41
N GLY A 326 -21.64 4.97 6.16
CA GLY A 326 -21.87 5.68 7.41
C GLY A 326 -22.01 4.78 8.64
N GLY A 327 -22.57 5.36 9.71
CA GLY A 327 -22.66 4.76 11.04
C GLY A 327 -21.97 5.60 12.10
N VAL A 328 -22.03 5.18 13.36
CA VAL A 328 -21.26 5.80 14.46
C VAL A 328 -21.03 4.80 15.59
N PHE A 329 -19.86 4.86 16.19
CA PHE A 329 -19.47 4.08 17.35
C PHE A 329 -18.95 4.99 18.46
N GLY A 330 -19.25 4.64 19.71
CA GLY A 330 -18.79 5.40 20.86
C GLY A 330 -19.18 4.75 22.18
N ARG A 331 -18.73 5.37 23.26
CA ARG A 331 -19.11 5.04 24.64
C ARG A 331 -19.84 6.23 25.26
N ALA A 332 -21.01 5.97 25.83
CA ALA A 332 -21.76 6.97 26.59
C ALA A 332 -21.16 7.16 27.99
N ASP A 333 -21.50 8.27 28.65
CA ASP A 333 -21.03 8.59 30.00
C ASP A 333 -21.47 7.54 31.05
N ASP A 334 -22.56 6.80 30.78
CA ASP A 334 -22.99 5.66 31.60
C ASP A 334 -22.11 4.40 31.43
N GLY A 335 -21.11 4.47 30.56
CA GLY A 335 -20.16 3.39 30.28
C GLY A 335 -20.60 2.44 29.16
N THR A 336 -21.81 2.58 28.62
CA THR A 336 -22.35 1.71 27.57
C THR A 336 -21.75 2.04 26.20
N PHE A 337 -21.35 1.00 25.46
CA PHE A 337 -20.92 1.14 24.07
C PHE A 337 -22.11 1.01 23.12
N TYR A 338 -22.25 1.99 22.23
CA TYR A 338 -23.29 2.02 21.21
C TYR A 338 -22.68 2.02 19.81
N LEU A 339 -23.36 1.35 18.89
CA LEU A 339 -23.03 1.29 17.48
C LEU A 339 -24.28 1.53 16.66
N GLN A 340 -24.23 2.47 15.73
CA GLN A 340 -25.20 2.62 14.65
C GLN A 340 -24.57 2.16 13.35
N THR A 341 -25.29 1.37 12.59
CA THR A 341 -24.87 0.95 11.26
C THR A 341 -25.27 1.99 10.21
N GLY A 342 -24.52 2.03 9.11
CA GLY A 342 -24.92 2.70 7.88
C GLY A 342 -25.95 1.91 7.07
N GLY A 343 -26.22 2.37 5.83
CA GLY A 343 -27.12 1.73 4.86
C GLY A 343 -28.62 1.94 5.16
N ASP A 344 -29.47 1.14 4.50
CA ASP A 344 -30.93 1.34 4.33
C ASP A 344 -31.80 1.26 5.62
N GLY A 345 -31.24 1.34 6.83
CA GLY A 345 -32.06 1.24 8.04
C GLY A 345 -31.48 1.67 9.37
N PHE A 346 -30.33 2.36 9.40
CA PHE A 346 -29.72 2.96 10.61
C PHE A 346 -30.00 2.21 11.94
N ARG A 347 -29.55 0.96 12.03
CA ARG A 347 -29.83 0.10 13.18
C ARG A 347 -28.92 0.46 14.35
N VAL A 348 -29.47 0.57 15.55
CA VAL A 348 -28.73 0.87 16.78
C VAL A 348 -28.53 -0.39 17.61
N TYR A 349 -27.28 -0.66 17.97
CA TYR A 349 -26.84 -1.79 18.77
C TYR A 349 -26.15 -1.30 20.04
N ARG A 350 -26.30 -2.09 21.10
CA ARG A 350 -25.40 -2.06 22.25
C ARG A 350 -24.29 -3.09 22.04
N VAL A 351 -23.05 -2.64 22.07
CA VAL A 351 -21.86 -3.51 22.00
C VAL A 351 -21.49 -3.93 23.43
N ARG A 352 -21.17 -5.21 23.63
CA ARG A 352 -20.83 -5.78 24.96
C ARG A 352 -19.45 -6.41 24.90
N GLY A 353 -18.75 -6.47 26.04
CA GLY A 353 -17.47 -7.17 26.16
C GLY A 353 -16.24 -6.28 26.01
N LEU A 354 -16.35 -5.12 25.35
CA LEU A 354 -15.25 -4.15 25.26
C LEU A 354 -14.83 -3.60 26.63
N ASP A 355 -15.74 -3.60 27.61
CA ASP A 355 -15.49 -3.26 29.02
C ASP A 355 -14.68 -4.32 29.77
N ARG A 356 -14.45 -5.49 29.17
CA ARG A 356 -13.75 -6.63 29.76
C ARG A 356 -12.39 -6.90 29.11
N ILE A 357 -11.94 -6.02 28.22
CA ILE A 357 -10.62 -6.12 27.61
C ILE A 357 -9.56 -5.98 28.71
N THR A 358 -8.65 -6.95 28.77
CA THR A 358 -7.53 -6.96 29.71
C THR A 358 -6.22 -6.86 28.96
N ARG A 359 -5.27 -6.09 29.50
CA ARG A 359 -3.91 -6.02 28.98
C ARG A 359 -3.05 -7.10 29.61
N ASP A 360 -2.24 -7.74 28.77
CA ASP A 360 -1.12 -8.55 29.19
C ASP A 360 0.16 -8.02 28.54
N GLN A 361 1.30 -8.23 29.20
CA GLN A 361 2.60 -7.81 28.71
C GLN A 361 3.62 -8.92 28.91
N GLY A 362 4.51 -9.07 27.94
CA GLY A 362 5.54 -10.11 27.99
C GLY A 362 6.63 -9.87 26.97
N THR A 363 7.59 -10.80 26.94
CA THR A 363 8.66 -10.80 25.96
C THR A 363 8.58 -12.07 25.13
N LEU A 364 8.63 -11.93 23.81
CA LEU A 364 8.72 -13.06 22.89
C LEU A 364 10.16 -13.17 22.39
N ALA A 365 10.85 -14.25 22.72
CA ALA A 365 12.15 -14.54 22.14
C ALA A 365 11.96 -15.05 20.70
N VAL A 366 12.45 -14.29 19.72
CA VAL A 366 12.47 -14.67 18.31
C VAL A 366 13.85 -15.25 17.96
N THR A 367 13.91 -16.55 17.77
CA THR A 367 15.15 -17.29 17.45
C THR A 367 15.44 -17.27 15.95
N ALA A 368 16.71 -17.46 15.56
CA ALA A 368 17.09 -17.63 14.15
C ALA A 368 16.32 -18.78 13.46
N LYS A 369 16.03 -19.87 14.19
CA LYS A 369 15.24 -20.99 13.68
C LYS A 369 13.80 -20.57 13.35
N GLN A 370 13.18 -19.72 14.18
CA GLN A 370 11.83 -19.20 13.93
C GLN A 370 11.81 -18.23 12.73
N LEU A 371 12.83 -17.38 12.59
CA LEU A 371 12.96 -16.51 11.41
C LEU A 371 13.08 -17.32 10.13
N GLN A 372 13.93 -18.36 10.11
CA GLN A 372 14.04 -19.27 8.98
C GLN A 372 12.72 -20.01 8.68
N ALA A 373 11.99 -20.42 9.72
CA ALA A 373 10.68 -21.07 9.55
C ALA A 373 9.63 -20.10 8.96
N ALA A 374 9.62 -18.85 9.39
CA ALA A 374 8.76 -17.81 8.85
C ALA A 374 9.07 -17.52 7.38
N GLN A 375 10.36 -17.41 7.02
CA GLN A 375 10.79 -17.26 5.63
C GLN A 375 10.33 -18.44 4.75
N ARG A 376 10.57 -19.69 5.19
CA ARG A 376 10.10 -20.88 4.46
C ARG A 376 8.58 -20.91 4.26
N ARG A 377 7.81 -20.42 5.26
CA ARG A 377 6.35 -20.31 5.15
C ARG A 377 5.94 -19.28 4.09
N ALA A 378 6.60 -18.13 4.04
CA ALA A 378 6.36 -17.11 3.02
C ALA A 378 6.68 -17.64 1.61
N GLU A 379 7.81 -18.34 1.45
CA GLU A 379 8.22 -18.99 0.19
C GLU A 379 7.17 -20.03 -0.26
N ARG A 380 6.67 -20.86 0.66
CA ARG A 380 5.63 -21.86 0.34
C ARG A 380 4.32 -21.22 -0.12
N GLN A 381 3.84 -20.18 0.58
CA GLN A 381 2.61 -19.48 0.21
C GLN A 381 2.68 -18.87 -1.19
N GLN A 382 3.86 -18.41 -1.62
CA GLN A 382 4.04 -17.89 -2.98
C GLN A 382 4.11 -19.02 -4.01
N THR A 383 4.67 -20.19 -3.66
CA THR A 383 4.69 -21.38 -4.54
C THR A 383 3.28 -21.88 -4.88
N GLU A 384 2.33 -21.72 -3.96
CA GLU A 384 0.91 -22.10 -4.15
C GLU A 384 0.17 -21.17 -5.12
N VAL A 385 0.72 -19.98 -5.43
CA VAL A 385 0.12 -18.96 -6.31
C VAL A 385 0.80 -18.89 -7.68
N VAL A 386 2.00 -19.46 -7.83
CA VAL A 386 2.75 -19.42 -9.10
C VAL A 386 2.17 -20.41 -10.11
N THR A 387 1.52 -19.89 -11.15
CA THR A 387 1.30 -20.62 -12.40
C THR A 387 2.65 -20.78 -13.11
N SER A 388 3.02 -22.02 -13.50
CA SER A 388 4.26 -22.29 -14.24
C SER A 388 4.32 -21.44 -15.50
N LYS A 389 5.22 -20.45 -15.54
CA LYS A 389 5.53 -19.71 -16.77
C LYS A 389 6.31 -20.63 -17.70
N SER A 390 6.07 -20.52 -19.00
CA SER A 390 6.76 -21.31 -20.01
C SER A 390 7.41 -20.42 -21.06
N ALA A 391 8.60 -20.78 -21.51
CA ALA A 391 9.31 -20.15 -22.60
C ALA A 391 10.02 -21.20 -23.48
N LYS A 392 10.42 -20.79 -24.68
CA LYS A 392 11.17 -21.63 -25.62
C LYS A 392 12.61 -21.18 -25.73
N LEU A 393 13.47 -22.13 -26.06
CA LEU A 393 14.87 -21.91 -26.42
C LEU A 393 15.12 -22.41 -27.85
N PRO A 394 15.01 -21.54 -28.86
CA PRO A 394 15.23 -21.89 -30.26
C PRO A 394 16.66 -22.36 -30.54
N GLN A 395 16.79 -23.31 -31.48
CA GLN A 395 18.06 -23.68 -32.09
C GLN A 395 18.33 -22.76 -33.30
N LEU A 396 19.49 -22.11 -33.34
CA LEU A 396 19.90 -21.24 -34.43
C LEU A 396 20.85 -21.97 -35.39
N GLY A 397 20.62 -21.82 -36.69
CA GLY A 397 21.58 -22.25 -37.72
C GLY A 397 22.79 -21.31 -37.88
N LYS A 398 22.73 -20.11 -37.30
CA LYS A 398 23.81 -19.12 -37.31
C LYS A 398 23.81 -18.30 -36.02
N ALA A 399 24.98 -18.10 -35.45
CA ALA A 399 25.17 -17.28 -34.26
C ALA A 399 24.66 -15.83 -34.47
N PRO A 400 23.98 -15.24 -33.47
CA PRO A 400 23.57 -13.84 -33.52
C PRO A 400 24.77 -12.89 -33.41
N GLN A 401 24.57 -11.65 -33.85
CA GLN A 401 25.58 -10.59 -33.66
C GLN A 401 25.46 -10.02 -32.25
N LEU A 402 26.61 -9.89 -31.57
CA LEU A 402 26.73 -9.28 -30.24
C LEU A 402 27.15 -7.80 -30.37
N ASP A 403 26.30 -6.98 -31.01
CA ASP A 403 26.53 -5.56 -31.32
C ASP A 403 25.34 -4.66 -30.93
N ALA A 404 24.39 -5.21 -30.19
CA ALA A 404 23.14 -4.63 -29.76
C ALA A 404 22.16 -4.24 -30.90
N SER A 405 22.45 -4.56 -32.16
CA SER A 405 21.54 -4.31 -33.30
C SER A 405 20.26 -5.15 -33.26
N GLY A 406 20.32 -6.32 -32.61
CA GLY A 406 19.23 -7.31 -32.62
C GLY A 406 19.25 -8.25 -33.83
N ASN A 407 20.24 -8.10 -34.73
CA ASN A 407 20.37 -8.94 -35.90
C ASN A 407 20.71 -10.40 -35.55
N GLY A 408 19.95 -11.34 -36.12
CA GLY A 408 20.15 -12.77 -35.92
C GLY A 408 19.56 -13.33 -34.62
N TRP A 409 18.92 -12.50 -33.80
CA TRP A 409 18.18 -12.95 -32.61
C TRP A 409 16.77 -13.45 -32.98
N PRO A 410 16.18 -14.38 -32.21
CA PRO A 410 14.81 -14.83 -32.44
C PRO A 410 13.79 -13.70 -32.25
N GLN A 411 12.61 -13.89 -32.85
CA GLN A 411 11.47 -12.99 -32.65
C GLN A 411 10.82 -13.18 -31.28
N GLU A 412 10.82 -14.41 -30.77
CA GLU A 412 10.28 -14.72 -29.45
C GLU A 412 11.09 -14.01 -28.35
N GLN A 413 10.36 -13.42 -27.40
CA GLN A 413 10.93 -12.72 -26.26
C GLN A 413 10.16 -13.06 -24.98
N ILE A 414 10.89 -13.16 -23.90
CA ILE A 414 10.39 -13.36 -22.55
C ILE A 414 10.35 -11.99 -21.89
N ALA A 415 9.16 -11.44 -21.66
CA ALA A 415 9.00 -10.09 -21.13
C ALA A 415 8.29 -10.07 -19.77
N TRP A 416 8.78 -9.25 -18.85
CA TRP A 416 8.16 -9.00 -17.55
C TRP A 416 8.50 -7.60 -17.03
N SER A 417 7.82 -7.18 -15.97
CA SER A 417 8.05 -5.90 -15.31
C SER A 417 7.76 -6.03 -13.81
N LYS A 418 8.13 -5.00 -13.04
CA LYS A 418 7.87 -4.92 -11.60
C LYS A 418 7.21 -3.59 -11.25
N GLN A 419 6.69 -3.47 -10.02
CA GLN A 419 6.12 -2.22 -9.51
C GLN A 419 5.11 -1.51 -10.43
N GLY A 420 4.15 -2.26 -11.00
CA GLY A 420 3.08 -1.67 -11.81
C GLY A 420 3.54 -1.20 -13.20
N GLY A 421 4.50 -1.89 -13.81
CA GLY A 421 4.94 -1.64 -15.20
C GLY A 421 6.29 -0.93 -15.34
N ARG A 422 6.98 -0.65 -14.22
CA ARG A 422 8.36 -0.15 -14.21
C ARG A 422 9.36 -1.31 -14.23
N TYR A 423 10.65 -1.01 -14.39
CA TYR A 423 11.71 -2.02 -14.40
C TYR A 423 11.41 -3.08 -15.45
N ARG A 424 11.15 -2.61 -16.68
CA ARG A 424 10.76 -3.50 -17.77
C ARG A 424 11.98 -4.28 -18.23
N VAL A 425 11.79 -5.59 -18.39
CA VAL A 425 12.82 -6.50 -18.86
C VAL A 425 12.25 -7.34 -19.99
N ALA A 426 13.03 -7.46 -21.06
CA ALA A 426 12.80 -8.44 -22.11
C ALA A 426 14.07 -9.28 -22.33
N VAL A 427 13.90 -10.59 -22.47
CA VAL A 427 15.00 -11.52 -22.76
C VAL A 427 14.72 -12.25 -24.05
N LYS A 428 15.72 -12.26 -24.94
CA LYS A 428 15.80 -13.21 -26.05
C LYS A 428 16.84 -14.27 -25.70
N ALA A 429 16.45 -15.53 -25.78
CA ALA A 429 17.31 -16.65 -25.49
C ALA A 429 17.30 -17.61 -26.68
N ALA A 430 18.47 -18.14 -27.04
CA ALA A 430 18.60 -19.13 -28.10
C ALA A 430 19.88 -19.95 -27.90
N ARG A 431 20.09 -20.98 -28.72
CA ARG A 431 21.33 -21.77 -28.70
C ARG A 431 21.76 -22.21 -30.10
N ASP A 432 23.01 -22.58 -30.25
CA ASP A 432 23.47 -23.48 -31.30
C ASP A 432 24.08 -24.74 -30.67
N ASP A 433 24.82 -25.54 -31.45
CA ASP A 433 25.44 -26.77 -30.95
C ASP A 433 26.56 -26.53 -29.93
N ALA A 434 27.11 -25.31 -29.86
CA ALA A 434 28.27 -24.97 -29.04
C ALA A 434 27.98 -23.94 -27.94
N ASN A 435 27.01 -23.05 -28.14
CA ASN A 435 26.80 -21.87 -27.31
C ASN A 435 25.33 -21.66 -26.92
N LEU A 436 25.15 -21.13 -25.72
CA LEU A 436 23.93 -20.47 -25.28
C LEU A 436 24.04 -18.96 -25.57
N TYR A 437 23.00 -18.37 -26.16
CA TYR A 437 22.89 -16.95 -26.46
C TYR A 437 21.79 -16.32 -25.63
N LEU A 438 22.10 -15.22 -24.96
CA LEU A 438 21.17 -14.49 -24.11
C LEU A 438 21.30 -12.99 -24.39
N ARG A 439 20.16 -12.32 -24.59
CA ARG A 439 20.08 -10.87 -24.76
C ARG A 439 19.05 -10.33 -23.79
N TRP A 440 19.51 -9.55 -22.82
CA TRP A 440 18.67 -8.78 -21.93
C TRP A 440 18.51 -7.36 -22.46
N GLU A 441 17.28 -6.91 -22.52
CA GLU A 441 16.90 -5.52 -22.74
C GLU A 441 16.25 -5.02 -21.45
N VAL A 442 16.93 -4.11 -20.76
CA VAL A 442 16.56 -3.63 -19.43
C VAL A 442 16.27 -2.14 -19.51
N ALA A 443 15.11 -1.73 -19.03
CA ALA A 443 14.68 -0.34 -18.98
C ALA A 443 14.35 0.09 -17.54
N ASP A 444 14.17 1.41 -17.40
CA ASP A 444 13.84 2.10 -16.15
C ASP A 444 14.93 1.92 -15.06
N ASP A 445 16.19 1.82 -15.49
CA ASP A 445 17.39 1.79 -14.65
C ASP A 445 18.05 3.18 -14.64
N PRO A 446 17.93 3.96 -13.56
CA PRO A 446 18.49 5.31 -13.51
C PRO A 446 20.03 5.35 -13.50
N SER A 447 20.70 4.22 -13.25
CA SER A 447 22.16 4.12 -13.18
C SER A 447 22.65 2.90 -13.97
N PRO A 448 22.42 2.85 -15.30
CA PRO A 448 22.47 1.61 -16.04
C PRO A 448 23.84 0.97 -16.05
N TRP A 449 23.86 -0.29 -15.66
CA TRP A 449 25.01 -1.19 -15.71
C TRP A 449 26.18 -0.70 -14.84
N VAL A 450 25.89 -0.40 -13.58
CA VAL A 450 26.87 0.02 -12.56
C VAL A 450 26.99 -1.02 -11.45
N ASN A 451 28.20 -1.55 -11.26
CA ASN A 451 28.56 -2.48 -10.20
C ASN A 451 30.03 -2.29 -9.85
N ASN A 452 30.32 -1.86 -8.61
CA ASN A 452 31.67 -1.57 -8.12
C ASN A 452 32.16 -2.61 -7.11
N GLY A 453 31.58 -3.81 -7.13
CA GLY A 453 32.04 -4.94 -6.32
C GLY A 453 33.48 -5.33 -6.64
N LYS A 454 34.29 -5.48 -5.58
CA LYS A 454 35.71 -5.87 -5.71
C LYS A 454 35.92 -7.38 -5.72
N ASP A 455 34.99 -8.13 -5.14
CA ASP A 455 35.01 -9.59 -5.11
C ASP A 455 34.10 -10.12 -6.23
N TRP A 456 34.72 -10.72 -7.24
CA TRP A 456 34.02 -11.28 -8.40
C TRP A 456 33.03 -12.38 -8.02
N THR A 457 33.21 -13.04 -6.86
CA THR A 457 32.29 -14.07 -6.37
C THR A 457 31.04 -13.49 -5.70
N LEU A 458 31.01 -12.17 -5.45
CA LEU A 458 29.93 -11.45 -4.76
C LEU A 458 29.28 -10.36 -5.62
N LEU A 459 29.54 -10.31 -6.92
CA LEU A 459 28.98 -9.27 -7.80
C LEU A 459 27.44 -9.23 -7.81
N PHE A 460 26.79 -10.33 -7.45
CA PHE A 460 25.33 -10.37 -7.26
C PHE A 460 24.85 -9.56 -6.05
N LYS A 461 25.72 -8.91 -5.27
CA LYS A 461 25.39 -8.11 -4.07
C LYS A 461 25.70 -6.62 -4.19
N SER A 462 26.42 -6.23 -5.22
CA SER A 462 27.10 -4.93 -5.32
C SER A 462 26.61 -4.09 -6.50
N GLY A 463 25.42 -4.35 -7.01
CA GLY A 463 24.81 -3.51 -8.04
C GLY A 463 24.31 -4.28 -9.26
N ASP A 464 24.30 -3.60 -10.39
CA ASP A 464 23.62 -4.12 -11.58
C ASP A 464 24.23 -5.41 -12.08
N SER A 465 23.35 -6.34 -12.42
CA SER A 465 23.71 -7.59 -13.07
C SER A 465 22.49 -8.23 -13.72
N VAL A 466 22.73 -9.07 -14.72
CA VAL A 466 21.72 -9.99 -15.25
C VAL A 466 22.06 -11.42 -14.86
N ASP A 467 21.04 -12.25 -14.66
CA ASP A 467 21.23 -13.64 -14.27
C ASP A 467 20.32 -14.63 -15.00
N LEU A 468 20.86 -15.82 -15.20
CA LEU A 468 20.15 -17.02 -15.64
C LEU A 468 20.32 -18.09 -14.55
N GLN A 469 19.22 -18.66 -14.10
CA GLN A 469 19.20 -19.85 -13.28
C GLN A 469 18.66 -21.02 -14.11
N LEU A 470 19.33 -22.16 -14.10
CA LEU A 470 19.05 -23.25 -15.02
C LEU A 470 19.23 -24.61 -14.35
N GLY A 471 18.28 -25.51 -14.58
CA GLY A 471 18.38 -26.92 -14.19
C GLY A 471 18.99 -27.77 -15.30
N GLY A 472 20.19 -28.30 -15.06
CA GLY A 472 20.91 -29.14 -16.03
C GLY A 472 20.63 -30.64 -15.95
N ASP A 473 20.01 -31.13 -14.88
CA ASP A 473 19.68 -32.55 -14.71
C ASP A 473 18.23 -32.85 -15.17
N PRO A 474 18.03 -33.57 -16.29
CA PRO A 474 16.70 -33.90 -16.79
C PRO A 474 15.96 -34.92 -15.92
N ALA A 475 16.65 -35.62 -15.00
CA ALA A 475 16.04 -36.58 -14.07
C ALA A 475 15.61 -35.93 -12.74
N ALA A 476 15.96 -34.66 -12.52
CA ALA A 476 15.61 -33.95 -11.30
C ALA A 476 14.10 -33.73 -11.19
N ASP A 477 13.53 -33.88 -9.99
CA ASP A 477 12.12 -33.53 -9.74
C ASP A 477 11.89 -32.05 -10.11
N PRO A 478 10.98 -31.74 -11.05
CA PRO A 478 10.68 -30.36 -11.43
C PRO A 478 10.06 -29.55 -10.27
N ARG A 479 9.57 -30.20 -9.22
CA ARG A 479 9.01 -29.57 -8.00
C ARG A 479 10.00 -29.53 -6.82
N ARG A 480 11.28 -29.85 -7.05
CA ARG A 480 12.30 -29.81 -5.99
C ARG A 480 12.41 -28.42 -5.36
N THR A 481 12.50 -28.37 -4.05
CA THR A 481 12.61 -27.11 -3.29
C THR A 481 14.06 -26.70 -3.00
N ALA A 482 15.02 -27.54 -3.34
CA ALA A 482 16.45 -27.33 -3.11
C ALA A 482 17.25 -27.69 -4.37
N PRO A 483 18.40 -27.04 -4.61
CA PRO A 483 19.23 -27.35 -5.77
C PRO A 483 19.82 -28.76 -5.69
N VAL A 484 19.92 -29.40 -6.84
CA VAL A 484 20.55 -30.71 -7.05
C VAL A 484 21.78 -30.58 -7.97
N PRO A 485 22.64 -31.62 -8.10
CA PRO A 485 23.71 -31.59 -9.10
C PRO A 485 23.17 -31.25 -10.50
N GLY A 486 23.83 -30.32 -11.19
CA GLY A 486 23.39 -29.79 -12.48
C GLY A 486 22.61 -28.47 -12.40
N ASP A 487 22.08 -28.09 -11.24
CA ASP A 487 21.50 -26.75 -11.04
C ASP A 487 22.60 -25.69 -10.96
N LEU A 488 22.44 -24.63 -11.76
CA LEU A 488 23.43 -23.56 -11.88
C LEU A 488 22.80 -22.18 -11.89
N ARG A 489 23.63 -21.18 -11.58
CA ARG A 489 23.37 -19.76 -11.82
C ARG A 489 24.53 -19.17 -12.63
N LEU A 490 24.20 -18.51 -13.73
CA LEU A 490 25.11 -17.69 -14.51
C LEU A 490 24.77 -16.22 -14.23
N LEU A 491 25.75 -15.46 -13.73
CA LEU A 491 25.63 -14.03 -13.46
C LEU A 491 26.55 -13.26 -14.41
N ILE A 492 26.05 -12.17 -14.98
CA ILE A 492 26.81 -11.26 -15.83
C ILE A 492 26.76 -9.86 -15.22
N ALA A 493 27.93 -9.27 -15.01
CA ALA A 493 28.05 -7.96 -14.35
C ALA A 493 29.27 -7.19 -14.88
N PRO A 494 29.27 -5.85 -14.79
CA PRO A 494 30.48 -5.07 -14.97
C PRO A 494 31.42 -5.29 -13.77
N MET A 495 32.73 -5.29 -14.03
CA MET A 495 33.76 -5.31 -13.01
C MET A 495 34.95 -4.47 -13.47
N GLY A 496 35.04 -3.24 -12.98
CA GLY A 496 36.00 -2.26 -13.49
C GLY A 496 35.68 -1.87 -14.95
N ALA A 497 36.67 -2.01 -15.84
CA ALA A 497 36.51 -1.70 -17.26
C ALA A 497 35.94 -2.88 -18.09
N ASP A 498 35.88 -4.08 -17.50
CA ASP A 498 35.47 -5.30 -18.18
C ASP A 498 34.04 -5.73 -17.79
N ASN A 499 33.48 -6.65 -18.57
CA ASN A 499 32.29 -7.41 -18.17
C ASN A 499 32.71 -8.85 -17.86
N VAL A 500 32.13 -9.43 -16.81
CA VAL A 500 32.49 -10.78 -16.35
C VAL A 500 31.28 -11.69 -16.30
N ALA A 501 31.50 -12.96 -16.65
CA ALA A 501 30.54 -14.05 -16.45
C ALA A 501 30.99 -14.92 -15.27
N VAL A 502 30.11 -15.09 -14.28
CA VAL A 502 30.35 -15.87 -13.08
C VAL A 502 29.35 -17.02 -13.02
N LEU A 503 29.87 -18.24 -13.03
CA LEU A 503 29.11 -19.48 -12.90
C LEU A 503 29.15 -19.95 -11.45
N TYR A 504 27.97 -20.21 -10.89
CA TYR A 504 27.77 -20.83 -9.59
C TYR A 504 27.11 -22.19 -9.80
N ARG A 505 27.75 -23.27 -9.37
CA ARG A 505 27.16 -24.62 -9.33
C ARG A 505 26.91 -25.00 -7.88
N HIS A 506 25.64 -25.07 -7.49
CA HIS A 506 25.28 -25.19 -6.08
C HIS A 506 25.64 -26.54 -5.48
N ARG A 507 25.56 -27.61 -6.26
CA ARG A 507 25.89 -28.97 -5.81
C ARG A 507 26.84 -29.61 -6.81
N VAL A 508 28.07 -29.87 -6.37
CA VAL A 508 29.10 -30.57 -7.15
C VAL A 508 29.60 -31.74 -6.28
N PRO A 509 29.39 -33.00 -6.69
CA PRO A 509 29.81 -34.16 -5.91
C PRO A 509 31.30 -34.10 -5.54
N GLY A 510 31.62 -34.26 -4.26
CA GLY A 510 32.99 -34.25 -3.75
C GLY A 510 33.66 -32.87 -3.63
N ALA A 511 32.99 -31.77 -4.01
CA ALA A 511 33.54 -30.43 -3.87
C ALA A 511 33.43 -29.90 -2.43
N LYS A 512 34.45 -29.16 -1.96
CA LYS A 512 34.42 -28.47 -0.66
C LYS A 512 33.47 -27.25 -0.66
N GLY A 513 33.31 -26.61 -1.81
CA GLY A 513 32.45 -25.45 -2.00
C GLY A 513 32.99 -24.14 -1.40
N THR A 514 32.36 -23.04 -1.81
CA THR A 514 32.54 -21.69 -1.29
C THR A 514 31.39 -21.35 -0.36
N VAL A 515 31.71 -20.88 0.85
CA VAL A 515 30.71 -20.53 1.87
C VAL A 515 30.35 -19.05 1.76
N PHE A 516 29.06 -18.78 1.63
CA PHE A 516 28.45 -17.46 1.66
C PHE A 516 27.73 -17.30 2.99
N SER A 517 28.04 -16.26 3.78
CA SER A 517 27.54 -16.12 5.16
C SER A 517 26.96 -14.74 5.47
N SER A 518 25.98 -14.71 6.36
CA SER A 518 25.47 -13.53 7.06
C SER A 518 25.41 -13.82 8.57
N PRO A 519 25.14 -12.84 9.46
CA PRO A 519 25.16 -13.06 10.91
C PRO A 519 24.25 -14.18 11.44
N TRP A 520 23.23 -14.60 10.68
CA TRP A 520 22.24 -15.58 11.11
C TRP A 520 22.14 -16.85 10.24
N ARG A 521 22.88 -16.95 9.12
CA ARG A 521 22.92 -18.18 8.29
C ARG A 521 24.11 -18.22 7.33
N SER A 522 24.33 -19.38 6.72
CA SER A 522 25.25 -19.57 5.59
C SER A 522 24.64 -20.47 4.52
N GLU A 523 25.13 -20.35 3.28
CA GLU A 523 24.88 -21.26 2.15
C GLU A 523 26.22 -21.66 1.53
N THR A 524 26.36 -22.93 1.15
CA THR A 524 27.57 -23.43 0.48
C THR A 524 27.28 -23.70 -1.00
N VAL A 525 28.06 -23.09 -1.89
CA VAL A 525 27.99 -23.33 -3.33
C VAL A 525 29.16 -24.22 -3.73
N GLY A 526 28.88 -25.38 -4.34
CA GLY A 526 29.90 -26.39 -4.66
C GLY A 526 31.06 -25.89 -5.51
N GLU A 527 30.80 -25.04 -6.51
CA GLU A 527 31.82 -24.43 -7.34
C GLU A 527 31.41 -23.00 -7.75
N VAL A 528 32.37 -22.08 -7.73
CA VAL A 528 32.22 -20.70 -8.23
C VAL A 528 33.37 -20.43 -9.21
N LYS A 529 33.05 -20.10 -10.46
CA LYS A 529 34.05 -20.00 -11.53
C LYS A 529 33.77 -18.80 -12.44
N ARG A 530 34.82 -18.09 -12.86
CA ARG A 530 34.75 -17.10 -13.95
C ARG A 530 34.82 -17.80 -15.31
N LEU A 531 33.94 -17.43 -16.23
CA LEU A 531 33.89 -17.99 -17.58
C LEU A 531 34.57 -17.04 -18.58
N ASP A 532 35.88 -17.16 -18.73
CA ASP A 532 36.66 -16.26 -19.60
C ASP A 532 36.37 -16.46 -21.10
N ALA A 533 35.81 -17.60 -21.49
CA ALA A 533 35.38 -17.86 -22.86
C ALA A 533 34.01 -17.23 -23.20
N ALA A 534 33.31 -16.65 -22.21
CA ALA A 534 32.06 -15.94 -22.45
C ALA A 534 32.32 -14.65 -23.23
N ARG A 535 31.57 -14.44 -24.30
CA ARG A 535 31.60 -13.18 -25.06
C ARG A 535 30.45 -12.31 -24.61
N ILE A 536 30.76 -11.13 -24.11
CA ILE A 536 29.78 -10.21 -23.52
C ILE A 536 29.90 -8.85 -24.22
N ALA A 537 28.79 -8.35 -24.76
CA ALA A 537 28.66 -7.02 -25.30
C ALA A 537 27.55 -6.27 -24.54
N VAL A 538 27.84 -5.05 -24.10
CA VAL A 538 26.87 -4.23 -23.37
C VAL A 538 26.79 -2.85 -23.98
N ARG A 539 25.56 -2.39 -24.23
CA ARG A 539 25.29 -1.02 -24.70
C ARG A 539 24.31 -0.35 -23.75
N LYS A 540 24.75 0.75 -23.14
CA LYS A 540 23.94 1.61 -22.29
C LYS A 540 23.20 2.67 -23.13
N GLY A 541 22.05 3.13 -22.68
CA GLY A 541 21.34 4.25 -23.29
C GLY A 541 20.32 4.85 -22.34
N GLY A 542 20.44 6.15 -22.03
CA GLY A 542 19.53 6.82 -21.10
C GLY A 542 19.41 6.07 -19.77
N ASP A 543 18.20 5.63 -19.44
CA ASP A 543 17.82 4.81 -18.29
C ASP A 543 17.68 3.31 -18.64
N SER A 544 18.48 2.82 -19.59
CA SER A 544 18.37 1.46 -20.11
C SER A 544 19.73 0.88 -20.50
N TYR A 545 19.79 -0.44 -20.63
CA TYR A 545 20.91 -1.12 -21.23
C TYR A 545 20.48 -2.40 -21.97
N VAL A 546 21.31 -2.81 -22.91
CA VAL A 546 21.24 -4.10 -23.59
C VAL A 546 22.51 -4.88 -23.26
N ALA A 547 22.36 -6.08 -22.71
CA ALA A 547 23.45 -7.01 -22.44
C ALA A 547 23.27 -8.26 -23.30
N GLU A 548 24.21 -8.52 -24.21
CA GLU A 548 24.25 -9.68 -25.08
C GLU A 548 25.40 -10.59 -24.70
N VAL A 549 25.12 -11.88 -24.60
CA VAL A 549 26.04 -12.86 -24.04
C VAL A 549 26.01 -14.12 -24.88
N ALA A 550 27.19 -14.63 -25.23
CA ALA A 550 27.38 -15.97 -25.78
C ALA A 550 28.27 -16.76 -24.82
N VAL A 551 27.76 -17.88 -24.28
CA VAL A 551 28.50 -18.74 -23.36
C VAL A 551 28.61 -20.15 -23.93
N PRO A 552 29.81 -20.77 -23.95
CA PRO A 552 29.95 -22.15 -24.34
C PRO A 552 29.11 -23.10 -23.46
N LEU A 553 28.31 -23.96 -24.08
CA LEU A 553 27.48 -24.96 -23.40
C LEU A 553 28.32 -25.93 -22.56
N ALA A 554 29.52 -26.27 -23.06
CA ALA A 554 30.48 -27.11 -22.37
C ALA A 554 30.95 -26.50 -21.04
N ASP A 555 31.15 -25.17 -20.98
CA ASP A 555 31.57 -24.48 -19.76
C ASP A 555 30.45 -24.47 -18.71
N LEU A 556 29.20 -24.35 -19.16
CA LEU A 556 28.03 -24.48 -18.30
C LEU A 556 27.86 -25.92 -17.78
N GLY A 557 28.39 -26.91 -18.49
CA GLY A 557 28.10 -28.33 -18.23
C GLY A 557 26.65 -28.66 -18.60
N PHE A 558 26.08 -27.94 -19.56
CA PHE A 558 24.70 -28.05 -19.98
C PHE A 558 24.64 -28.70 -21.37
N SER A 559 23.86 -29.77 -21.50
CA SER A 559 23.71 -30.52 -22.75
C SER A 559 22.24 -30.60 -23.16
N PRO A 560 21.69 -29.52 -23.76
CA PRO A 560 20.28 -29.45 -24.12
C PRO A 560 19.95 -30.50 -25.18
N ARG A 561 18.83 -31.20 -25.00
CA ARG A 561 18.29 -32.13 -26.00
C ARG A 561 17.06 -31.50 -26.67
N ASN A 562 16.98 -31.53 -28.00
CA ASN A 562 15.79 -31.03 -28.71
C ASN A 562 14.52 -31.73 -28.19
N GLY A 563 13.46 -30.95 -27.97
CA GLY A 563 12.19 -31.41 -27.42
C GLY A 563 12.18 -31.64 -25.90
N SER A 564 13.32 -31.48 -25.21
CA SER A 564 13.35 -31.57 -23.74
C SER A 564 12.95 -30.23 -23.10
N THR A 565 12.41 -30.32 -21.89
CA THR A 565 12.09 -29.17 -21.04
C THR A 565 12.94 -29.24 -19.79
N CYS A 566 13.48 -28.10 -19.38
CA CYS A 566 14.19 -27.94 -18.11
C CYS A 566 13.58 -26.77 -17.32
N ARG A 567 13.92 -26.68 -16.03
CA ARG A 567 13.49 -25.55 -15.19
C ARG A 567 14.48 -24.41 -15.35
N ALA A 568 13.99 -23.19 -15.56
CA ALA A 568 14.84 -22.00 -15.69
C ALA A 568 14.18 -20.73 -15.16
N ASP A 569 15.00 -19.74 -14.80
CA ASP A 569 14.54 -18.39 -14.51
C ASP A 569 15.53 -17.36 -15.03
N PHE A 570 15.01 -16.20 -15.43
CA PHE A 570 15.78 -15.08 -15.94
C PHE A 570 15.57 -13.91 -15.01
N GLY A 571 16.63 -13.21 -14.63
CA GLY A 571 16.52 -12.09 -13.72
C GLY A 571 17.48 -10.95 -14.02
N VAL A 572 17.17 -9.85 -13.37
CA VAL A 572 17.93 -8.60 -13.35
C VAL A 572 18.01 -8.14 -11.91
N ILE A 573 19.21 -7.79 -11.47
CA ILE A 573 19.47 -7.12 -10.20
C ILE A 573 19.75 -5.67 -10.53
N TYR A 574 19.06 -4.76 -9.85
CA TYR A 574 19.27 -3.32 -9.93
C TYR A 574 20.02 -2.84 -8.71
N GLY A 575 21.08 -2.07 -8.94
CA GLY A 575 21.93 -1.45 -7.94
C GLY A 575 21.51 -0.03 -7.55
N ASP A 576 22.23 0.51 -6.57
CA ASP A 576 22.32 1.94 -6.35
C ASP A 576 23.22 2.62 -7.40
N ALA A 577 23.16 3.95 -7.48
CA ALA A 577 23.94 4.72 -8.45
C ALA A 577 25.46 4.58 -8.25
N GLU A 578 25.86 4.25 -7.03
CA GLU A 578 27.24 4.02 -6.64
C GLU A 578 27.72 2.58 -6.92
N GLY A 579 26.83 1.65 -7.29
CA GLY A 579 27.18 0.24 -7.51
C GLY A 579 27.79 -0.41 -6.28
N THR A 580 27.18 -0.23 -5.11
CA THR A 580 27.65 -0.78 -3.85
C THR A 580 26.65 -1.74 -3.20
N VAL A 581 25.35 -1.60 -3.50
CA VAL A 581 24.29 -2.43 -2.93
C VAL A 581 23.22 -2.78 -3.95
N ASN A 582 22.44 -3.83 -3.66
CA ASN A 582 21.26 -4.17 -4.44
C ASN A 582 20.04 -3.42 -3.89
N LEU A 583 19.25 -2.83 -4.79
CA LEU A 583 17.97 -2.21 -4.47
C LEU A 583 16.78 -3.08 -4.87
N LEU A 584 16.91 -3.85 -5.96
CA LEU A 584 15.81 -4.65 -6.49
C LEU A 584 16.32 -5.90 -7.20
N ARG A 585 15.58 -7.00 -7.03
CA ARG A 585 15.72 -8.24 -7.79
C ARG A 585 14.46 -8.46 -8.61
N ASN A 586 14.55 -8.57 -9.92
CA ASN A 586 13.41 -8.66 -10.83
C ASN A 586 13.53 -9.90 -11.72
N TYR A 587 12.69 -10.89 -11.48
CA TYR A 587 12.79 -12.21 -12.12
C TYR A 587 11.52 -12.55 -12.89
N TRP A 588 11.72 -13.27 -13.99
CA TRP A 588 10.64 -13.70 -14.88
C TRP A 588 9.63 -14.58 -14.15
N SER A 589 10.05 -15.67 -13.50
CA SER A 589 9.14 -16.59 -12.80
C SER A 589 9.16 -16.36 -11.29
N ASN A 590 10.33 -16.36 -10.65
CA ASN A 590 10.41 -16.26 -9.20
C ASN A 590 9.99 -14.88 -8.68
N GLN A 591 8.84 -14.81 -8.00
CA GLN A 591 8.35 -13.55 -7.42
C GLN A 591 8.85 -13.30 -5.98
N VAL A 592 9.49 -14.29 -5.32
CA VAL A 592 10.04 -14.18 -3.95
C VAL A 592 11.40 -13.47 -3.96
N THR A 593 11.42 -12.21 -4.37
CA THR A 593 12.66 -11.47 -4.66
C THR A 593 12.85 -10.23 -3.78
N GLY A 594 12.10 -10.11 -2.68
CA GLY A 594 12.15 -8.95 -1.77
C GLY A 594 13.40 -8.87 -0.90
N LEU A 595 14.21 -9.93 -0.85
CA LEU A 595 15.43 -9.98 -0.05
C LEU A 595 16.63 -9.47 -0.87
N VAL A 596 17.23 -8.35 -0.43
CA VAL A 596 18.33 -7.64 -1.12
C VAL A 596 19.54 -7.31 -0.23
N SER A 597 19.50 -7.72 1.05
CA SER A 597 20.54 -7.42 2.04
C SER A 597 21.02 -8.64 2.80
N ASP A 598 20.90 -9.84 2.23
CA ASP A 598 21.32 -11.09 2.85
C ASP A 598 22.03 -11.98 1.84
N VAL A 599 23.36 -12.06 1.99
CA VAL A 599 24.26 -12.78 1.07
C VAL A 599 23.82 -14.24 0.85
N PRO A 600 23.55 -15.06 1.89
CA PRO A 600 23.12 -16.44 1.70
C PRO A 600 21.76 -16.55 1.02
N GLY A 601 20.82 -15.66 1.35
CA GLY A 601 19.50 -15.59 0.76
C GLY A 601 19.48 -15.27 -0.72
N GLU A 602 20.38 -14.39 -1.14
CA GLU A 602 20.46 -13.93 -2.52
C GLU A 602 21.25 -14.87 -3.43
N ILE A 603 22.09 -15.74 -2.87
CA ILE A 603 22.79 -16.77 -3.64
C ILE A 603 22.03 -18.09 -3.74
N MET A 604 21.13 -18.40 -2.79
CA MET A 604 20.35 -19.65 -2.81
C MET A 604 19.46 -19.75 -4.06
N LEU A 605 19.37 -20.96 -4.62
CA LEU A 605 18.44 -21.29 -5.69
C LEU A 605 17.13 -21.83 -5.12
N GLN A 606 16.03 -21.50 -5.79
CA GLN A 606 14.68 -21.98 -5.44
C GLN A 606 14.03 -22.63 -6.68
N PRO A 607 14.44 -23.85 -7.08
CA PRO A 607 14.02 -24.44 -8.35
C PRO A 607 12.51 -24.64 -8.51
N ALA A 608 11.79 -24.81 -7.40
CA ALA A 608 10.33 -24.90 -7.38
C ALA A 608 9.62 -23.62 -7.90
N LEU A 609 10.31 -22.48 -7.95
CA LEU A 609 9.76 -21.19 -8.40
C LEU A 609 10.18 -20.81 -9.83
N TRP A 610 11.06 -21.60 -10.45
CA TRP A 610 11.49 -21.39 -11.83
C TRP A 610 10.37 -21.70 -12.82
N GLY A 611 10.45 -21.17 -14.04
CA GLY A 611 9.56 -21.53 -15.15
C GLY A 611 10.06 -22.76 -15.91
N ASP A 612 9.31 -23.15 -16.94
CA ASP A 612 9.65 -24.20 -17.89
C ASP A 612 10.32 -23.60 -19.14
N LEU A 613 11.49 -24.10 -19.51
CA LEU A 613 12.23 -23.73 -20.71
C LEU A 613 12.36 -24.94 -21.64
N THR A 614 11.69 -24.86 -22.79
CA THR A 614 11.63 -25.97 -23.77
C THR A 614 12.65 -25.77 -24.89
N MET A 615 13.51 -26.76 -25.11
CA MET A 615 14.53 -26.77 -26.15
C MET A 615 13.87 -27.09 -27.50
N GLU A 616 13.84 -26.15 -28.43
CA GLU A 616 13.25 -26.42 -29.75
C GLU A 616 14.24 -27.11 -30.69
N ALA A 617 13.67 -27.80 -31.69
CA ALA A 617 14.40 -28.28 -32.85
C ALA A 617 14.60 -27.12 -33.87
N PRO A 618 15.53 -27.25 -34.82
CA PRO A 618 15.81 -26.23 -35.83
C PRO A 618 14.60 -25.85 -36.69
#